data_AF-E5A6U3-F1
#
_entry.id   AF-E5A6U3-F1
#
_cell.length_a   1.000
_cell.length_b   1.000
_cell.length_c   1.000
_cell.angle_alpha   90.00
_cell.angle_beta   90.00
_cell.angle_gamma   90.00
#
_symmetry.space_group_name_H-M   'P 1'
#
loop_
_entity.id
_entity.type
_entity.pdbx_description
1 polymer ?
#
loop_
_entity_poly.entity_id
_entity_poly.type
_entity_poly.pdbx_seq_one_letter_code
_entity_poly.pdbx_strand_id
1 'polypeptide(L)'
;MSFVNNSRMSVYSTASTSAPRPGNPPSQTSTTTLLNTLNSAYKHGQAYNLEASTSLVVNTWVNSKTIVNDRIGGTVDLELGRKAWEHARRRAEDGCIVLA
;
A
#
# COMPACT_ATOMS: atom_id res chain seq x y z
N MET A 1 39.34 13.61 36.87
CA MET A 1 38.35 12.63 36.36
C MET A 1 37.14 13.41 35.87
N SER A 2 37.08 13.71 34.57
CA SER A 2 35.94 14.40 33.93
C SER A 2 35.55 13.57 32.71
N PHE A 3 34.36 12.96 32.76
CA PHE A 3 33.80 12.20 31.66
C PHE A 3 33.14 13.18 30.69
N VAL A 4 33.82 13.51 29.60
CA VAL A 4 33.21 14.27 28.50
C VAL A 4 32.28 13.34 27.73
N ASN A 5 30.98 13.57 27.88
CA ASN A 5 29.90 12.94 27.13
C ASN A 5 30.01 13.35 25.64
N ASN A 6 30.71 12.54 24.84
CA ASN A 6 30.84 12.76 23.40
C ASN A 6 29.59 12.25 22.68
N SER A 7 28.48 12.99 22.81
CA SER A 7 27.28 12.79 22.00
C SER A 7 27.56 13.21 20.55
N ARG A 8 28.18 12.32 19.77
CA ARG A 8 28.24 12.44 18.31
C ARG A 8 26.86 12.19 17.72
N MET A 9 25.98 13.18 17.83
CA MET A 9 24.75 13.20 17.07
C MET A 9 25.10 13.29 15.58
N SER A 10 24.89 12.22 14.84
CA SER A 10 25.08 12.18 13.39
C SER A 10 24.10 13.14 12.71
N VAL A 11 24.64 14.02 11.87
CA VAL A 11 23.88 14.99 11.06
C VAL A 11 22.91 14.29 10.08
N TYR A 12 23.09 13.00 9.84
CA TYR A 12 22.20 12.17 9.03
C TYR A 12 20.91 11.74 9.76
N SER A 13 20.84 11.86 11.10
CA SER A 13 19.65 11.46 11.88
C SER A 13 18.51 12.49 11.86
N THR A 14 18.75 13.72 11.39
CA THR A 14 17.70 14.74 11.19
C THR A 14 16.98 14.60 9.86
N ALA A 15 17.54 13.85 8.90
CA ALA A 15 16.90 13.57 7.61
C ALA A 15 15.84 12.45 7.71
N SER A 16 15.84 11.65 8.79
CA SER A 16 14.78 10.66 9.08
C SER A 16 13.54 11.27 9.75
N THR A 17 13.45 12.60 9.87
CA THR A 17 12.21 13.25 10.27
C THR A 17 11.20 12.95 9.17
N SER A 18 10.31 12.00 9.48
CA SER A 18 9.20 11.56 8.68
C SER A 18 8.61 12.74 7.91
N ALA A 19 8.72 12.69 6.58
CA ALA A 19 7.83 13.48 5.74
C ALA A 19 6.42 13.36 6.32
N PRO A 20 5.69 14.47 6.53
CA PRO A 20 4.36 14.41 7.11
C PRO A 20 3.54 13.44 6.27
N ARG A 21 3.32 12.24 6.83
CA ARG A 21 2.35 11.29 6.30
C ARG A 21 1.08 12.13 6.20
N PRO A 22 0.43 12.25 5.03
CA PRO A 22 -0.85 12.93 4.97
C PRO A 22 -1.71 12.25 6.02
N GLY A 23 -1.92 12.96 7.12
CA GLY A 23 -2.65 12.48 8.27
C GLY A 23 -4.08 12.47 7.84
N ASN A 24 -4.49 11.45 7.09
CA ASN A 24 -5.88 11.12 7.06
C ASN A 24 -6.20 10.71 8.50
N PRO A 25 -6.98 11.49 9.26
CA PRO A 25 -7.48 10.99 10.53
C PRO A 25 -8.09 9.61 10.26
N PRO A 26 -7.97 8.62 11.17
CA PRO A 26 -8.62 7.34 10.97
C PRO A 26 -10.12 7.60 10.86
N SER A 27 -10.62 7.76 9.62
CA SER A 27 -12.02 8.00 9.38
C SER A 27 -12.69 6.71 9.79
N GLN A 28 -13.58 6.79 10.78
CA GLN A 28 -14.36 5.64 11.20
C GLN A 28 -15.07 5.08 9.97
N THR A 29 -14.58 3.95 9.48
CA THR A 29 -15.10 3.30 8.29
C THR A 29 -16.22 2.39 8.75
N SER A 30 -17.45 2.89 8.64
CA SER A 30 -18.61 2.00 8.75
C SER A 30 -18.63 1.04 7.56
N THR A 31 -19.24 -0.14 7.73
CA THR A 31 -19.44 -1.10 6.64
C THR A 31 -20.11 -0.44 5.43
N THR A 32 -21.10 0.41 5.67
CA THR A 32 -21.81 1.14 4.61
C THR A 32 -20.89 2.10 3.85
N THR A 33 -20.04 2.84 4.56
CA THR A 33 -19.06 3.75 3.92
C THR A 33 -18.06 2.98 3.08
N LEU A 34 -17.57 1.84 3.58
CA LEU A 34 -16.64 0.97 2.85
C LEU A 34 -17.30 0.44 1.58
N LEU A 35 -18.53 -0.09 1.66
CA LEU A 35 -19.27 -0.60 0.51
C LEU A 35 -19.50 0.48 -0.56
N ASN A 36 -19.84 1.70 -0.15
CA ASN A 36 -20.00 2.82 -1.08
C ASN A 36 -18.69 3.18 -1.79
N THR A 37 -17.58 3.15 -1.05
CA THR A 37 -16.25 3.44 -1.60
C THR A 37 -15.81 2.35 -2.57
N LEU A 38 -16.01 1.08 -2.22
CA LEU A 38 -15.72 -0.07 -3.09
C LEU A 38 -16.58 -0.08 -4.35
N ASN A 39 -17.85 0.32 -4.26
CA ASN A 39 -18.72 0.47 -5.44
C ASN A 39 -18.20 1.57 -6.37
N SER A 40 -17.70 2.68 -5.81
CA SER A 40 -17.04 3.71 -6.63
C SER A 40 -15.76 3.16 -7.28
N ALA A 41 -14.89 2.50 -6.52
CA ALA A 41 -13.67 1.90 -7.06
C ALA A 41 -13.96 0.89 -8.19
N TYR A 42 -14.96 0.03 -8.00
CA TYR A 42 -15.46 -0.91 -9.00
C TYR A 42 -15.87 -0.22 -10.31
N LYS A 43 -16.67 0.86 -10.23
CA LYS A 43 -17.13 1.62 -11.41
C LYS A 43 -15.99 2.25 -12.19
N HIS A 44 -14.90 2.62 -11.52
CA HIS A 44 -13.72 3.21 -12.14
C HIS A 44 -12.63 2.18 -12.48
N GLY A 45 -12.87 0.90 -12.22
CA GLY A 45 -11.90 -0.17 -12.44
C GLY A 45 -10.61 0.02 -11.64
N GLN A 46 -10.70 0.59 -10.44
CA GLN A 46 -9.56 0.90 -9.58
C GLN A 46 -9.47 -0.07 -8.39
N ALA A 47 -8.24 -0.35 -7.95
CA ALA A 47 -8.00 -1.02 -6.69
C ALA A 47 -8.21 -0.06 -5.50
N TYR A 48 -8.70 -0.58 -4.38
CA TYR A 48 -8.85 0.19 -3.14
C TYR A 48 -7.86 -0.30 -2.07
N ASN A 49 -7.01 0.58 -1.56
CA ASN A 49 -6.07 0.25 -0.49
C ASN A 49 -6.76 0.36 0.88
N LEU A 50 -6.84 -0.74 1.64
CA LEU A 50 -7.30 -0.71 3.04
C LEU A 50 -6.16 -0.24 3.95
N GLU A 51 -4.98 -0.83 3.77
CA GLU A 51 -3.78 -0.55 4.54
C GLU A 51 -2.53 -0.59 3.65
N ALA A 52 -1.35 -0.33 4.23
CA ALA A 52 -0.10 -0.24 3.48
C ALA A 52 0.24 -1.51 2.67
N SER A 53 -0.16 -2.67 3.14
CA SER A 53 0.11 -4.01 2.58
C SER A 53 -1.14 -4.79 2.18
N THR A 54 -2.32 -4.15 2.19
CA THR A 54 -3.60 -4.82 1.94
C THR A 54 -4.46 -3.97 1.02
N SER A 55 -4.83 -4.53 -0.12
CA SER A 55 -5.76 -3.91 -1.05
C SER A 55 -6.90 -4.86 -1.40
N LEU A 56 -8.00 -4.27 -1.85
CA LEU A 56 -9.22 -4.96 -2.19
C LEU A 56 -9.63 -4.53 -3.58
N VAL A 57 -9.94 -5.52 -4.41
CA VAL A 57 -10.34 -5.31 -5.80
C VAL A 57 -11.63 -6.06 -6.05
N VAL A 58 -12.57 -5.39 -6.72
CA VAL A 58 -13.86 -5.98 -7.07
C VAL A 58 -13.88 -6.24 -8.57
N ASN A 59 -13.84 -7.52 -8.93
CA ASN A 59 -13.95 -7.98 -10.31
C ASN A 59 -15.26 -8.73 -10.51
N THR A 60 -15.96 -8.38 -11.58
CA THR A 60 -17.15 -9.03 -12.10
C THR A 60 -16.87 -9.51 -13.51
N TRP A 61 -17.66 -10.44 -14.04
CA TRP A 61 -17.57 -10.87 -15.44
C TRP A 61 -17.72 -9.72 -16.45
N VAL A 62 -18.29 -8.59 -16.02
CA VAL A 62 -18.48 -7.40 -16.84
C VAL A 62 -17.20 -6.57 -16.93
N ASN A 63 -16.51 -6.31 -15.80
CA ASN A 63 -15.28 -5.50 -15.81
C ASN A 63 -14.01 -6.34 -16.06
N SER A 64 -14.08 -7.67 -15.97
CA SER A 64 -12.96 -8.60 -16.23
C SER A 64 -12.62 -8.79 -17.70
N LYS A 65 -12.95 -7.80 -18.53
CA LYS A 65 -12.65 -7.76 -19.96
C LYS A 65 -11.58 -6.72 -20.31
N THR A 66 -11.02 -6.04 -19.30
CA THR A 66 -9.96 -5.07 -19.52
C THR A 66 -8.69 -5.80 -19.94
N ILE A 67 -8.02 -5.29 -20.97
CA ILE A 67 -6.75 -5.86 -21.44
C ILE A 67 -5.64 -5.17 -20.67
N VAL A 68 -4.88 -5.96 -19.90
CA VAL A 68 -3.68 -5.51 -19.19
C VAL A 68 -2.53 -6.40 -19.63
N ASN A 69 -1.47 -5.82 -20.20
CA ASN A 69 -0.31 -6.55 -20.75
C ASN A 69 -0.70 -7.67 -21.73
N ASP A 70 -1.55 -7.34 -22.71
CA ASP A 70 -2.09 -8.27 -23.73
C ASP A 70 -2.85 -9.49 -23.17
N ARG A 71 -3.20 -9.45 -21.89
CA ARG A 71 -4.03 -10.47 -21.24
C ARG A 71 -5.36 -9.85 -20.87
N ILE A 72 -6.44 -10.54 -21.24
CA ILE A 72 -7.77 -10.23 -20.75
C ILE A 72 -7.80 -10.55 -19.26
N GLY A 73 -8.18 -9.58 -18.44
CA GLY A 73 -8.25 -9.72 -16.99
C GLY A 73 -9.16 -8.70 -16.35
N GLY A 74 -9.30 -8.79 -15.04
CA GLY A 74 -9.93 -7.75 -14.22
C GLY A 74 -8.93 -6.70 -13.76
N THR A 75 -9.43 -5.77 -12.96
CA THR A 75 -8.57 -4.86 -12.22
C THR A 75 -7.65 -5.67 -11.31
N VAL A 76 -6.38 -5.28 -11.23
CA VAL A 76 -5.39 -5.86 -10.31
C VAL A 76 -4.60 -4.70 -9.71
N ASP A 77 -4.25 -4.80 -8.44
CA ASP A 77 -3.34 -3.85 -7.80
C ASP A 77 -1.88 -4.20 -8.09
N LEU A 78 -1.30 -3.56 -9.11
CA LEU A 78 0.11 -3.73 -9.47
C LEU A 78 1.06 -3.14 -8.43
N GLU A 79 0.60 -2.13 -7.69
CA GLU A 79 1.40 -1.41 -6.71
C GLU A 79 1.64 -2.25 -5.46
N LEU A 80 0.66 -3.08 -5.07
CA LEU A 80 0.85 -4.10 -4.03
C LEU A 80 1.96 -5.09 -4.38
N GLY A 81 1.98 -5.59 -5.63
CA GLY A 81 3.02 -6.47 -6.13
C GLY A 81 4.40 -5.83 -6.10
N ARG A 82 4.50 -4.58 -6.57
CA ARG A 82 5.75 -3.80 -6.52
C ARG A 82 6.26 -3.64 -5.08
N LYS A 83 5.37 -3.26 -4.15
CA LYS A 83 5.72 -3.09 -2.72
C LYS A 83 6.20 -4.40 -2.10
N ALA A 84 5.51 -5.51 -2.34
CA ALA A 84 5.89 -6.82 -1.82
C ALA A 84 7.28 -7.23 -2.33
N TRP A 85 7.53 -7.08 -3.63
CA TRP A 85 8.82 -7.37 -4.24
C TRP A 85 9.94 -6.47 -3.69
N GLU A 86 9.71 -5.16 -3.55
CA GLU A 86 10.71 -4.27 -2.98
C GLU A 86 11.02 -4.58 -1.52
N HIS A 87 10.02 -4.98 -0.75
CA HIS A 87 10.20 -5.36 0.64
C HIS A 87 11.07 -6.62 0.75
N ALA A 88 10.75 -7.67 -0.01
CA ALA A 88 11.52 -8.90 -0.10
C ALA A 88 12.96 -8.62 -0.55
N ARG A 89 13.13 -7.83 -1.62
CA ARG A 89 14.45 -7.45 -2.15
C ARG A 89 15.30 -6.69 -1.15
N ARG A 90 14.72 -5.76 -0.37
CA ARG A 90 15.46 -4.97 0.63
C ARG A 90 15.87 -5.80 1.85
N ARG A 91 15.09 -6.81 2.21
CA ARG A 91 15.40 -7.70 3.35
C ARG A 91 16.19 -8.95 2.98
N ALA A 92 16.30 -9.28 1.69
CA ALA A 92 16.78 -10.57 1.23
C ALA A 92 15.98 -11.74 1.86
N GLU A 93 14.67 -11.56 1.96
CA GLU A 93 13.71 -12.51 2.51
C GLU A 93 12.67 -12.87 1.44
N ASP A 94 11.98 -14.01 1.63
CA ASP A 94 10.87 -14.40 0.78
C ASP A 94 9.65 -13.50 0.99
N GLY A 95 8.94 -13.18 -0.10
CA GLY A 95 7.69 -12.44 -0.08
C GLY A 95 6.55 -13.28 -0.64
N CYS A 96 5.37 -13.20 -0.04
CA CYS A 96 4.16 -13.88 -0.52
C CYS A 96 2.99 -12.89 -0.57
N ILE A 97 2.17 -13.00 -1.62
CA ILE A 97 0.89 -12.31 -1.73
C ILE A 97 -0.19 -13.36 -1.53
N VAL A 98 -1.01 -13.18 -0.50
CA VAL A 98 -2.14 -14.06 -0.21
C VAL A 98 -3.38 -13.48 -0.87
N LEU A 99 -4.07 -14.29 -1.66
CA LEU A 99 -5.39 -13.99 -2.20
C LEU A 99 -6.42 -14.70 -1.32
N ALA A 100 -7.44 -13.96 -0.88
CA ALA A 100 -8.50 -14.44 0.00
C ALA A 100 -9.87 -14.39 -0.70
#